data_AF-A0A6C7EH23-F1
#
_entry.id   AF-A0A6C7EH23-F1
#
_cell.length_a   1.000
_cell.length_b   1.000
_cell.length_c   1.000
_cell.angle_alpha   90.00
_cell.angle_beta   90.00
_cell.angle_gamma   90.00
#
_symmetry.space_group_name_H-M   'P 1'
#
loop_
_entity.id
_entity.type
_entity.pdbx_description
1 polymer ?
#
loop_
_entity_poly.entity_id
_entity_poly.type
_entity_poly.pdbx_seq_one_letter_code
_entity_poly.pdbx_strand_id
1 'polypeptide(L)'
;MNTPVDDVSRADGAMPMAEQWRNLVTAALLGTDRRDPPDADGPLAQLVADTARAAPSERMLAQVAACTAVRRAAILPGPPVALTSAPDTDERRECVPAATERWHHITTSWGVLEDEWMLTLIANGWRLSAELVPVALQRHRSDPVRHARVMVAAGPAAEWLIEQLPDLACTKQGSVDPEAIGELVDLPIPPELLGLLHAPGEQVGATVGAGIEQGEFSHAHRAVLVNLIARMSPAGLPGLIDALDNVDPHSSGAGLASVLADLALTRHRMLDELSV
;
A
#
# COMPACT_ATOMS: atom_id res chain seq x y z
N MET A 1 12.99 -9.02 59.35
CA MET A 1 12.95 -7.79 60.15
C MET A 1 13.04 -6.65 59.14
N ASN A 2 11.89 -6.18 58.69
CA ASN A 2 11.73 -5.19 57.62
C ASN A 2 11.89 -3.80 58.22
N THR A 3 12.84 -3.02 57.73
CA THR A 3 12.94 -1.59 58.01
C THR A 3 12.29 -0.85 56.85
N PRO A 4 11.24 -0.04 57.06
CA PRO A 4 10.64 0.73 55.98
C PRO A 4 11.55 1.92 55.65
N VAL A 5 11.89 2.05 54.36
CA VAL A 5 12.47 3.28 53.81
C VAL A 5 11.30 4.15 53.38
N ASP A 6 10.78 4.92 54.32
CA ASP A 6 9.96 6.10 54.07
C ASP A 6 10.64 7.25 54.82
N ASP A 7 11.48 8.03 54.13
CA ASP A 7 11.55 9.48 54.31
C ASP A 7 12.42 10.11 53.19
N VAL A 8 11.83 10.30 52.01
CA VAL A 8 12.33 11.34 51.09
C VAL A 8 11.55 12.59 51.44
N SER A 9 12.21 13.46 52.21
CA SER A 9 11.72 14.75 52.65
C SER A 9 10.99 15.49 51.52
N ARG A 10 9.67 15.68 51.68
CA ARG A 10 8.94 16.74 51.01
C ARG A 10 9.65 18.05 51.36
N ALA A 11 10.18 18.73 50.36
CA ALA A 11 10.51 20.14 50.48
C ALA A 11 9.19 20.90 50.67
N ASP A 12 8.88 21.19 51.93
CA ASP A 12 7.73 21.97 52.37
C ASP A 12 7.88 23.41 51.85
N GLY A 13 7.00 23.82 50.93
CA GLY A 13 6.87 25.21 50.47
C GLY A 13 6.91 25.45 48.96
N ALA A 14 7.32 24.48 48.13
CA ALA A 14 7.40 24.72 46.67
C ALA A 14 6.02 24.60 46.00
N MET A 15 5.60 25.65 45.29
CA MET A 15 4.33 25.65 44.55
C MET A 15 4.32 24.54 43.48
N PRO A 16 3.25 23.72 43.38
CA PRO A 16 3.13 22.73 42.31
C PRO A 16 3.25 23.39 40.93
N MET A 17 4.00 22.78 40.01
CA MET A 17 4.27 23.36 38.67
C MET A 17 2.99 23.72 37.88
N ALA A 18 1.92 22.93 38.04
CA ALA A 18 0.63 23.21 37.41
C ALA A 18 -0.05 24.47 37.95
N GLU A 19 0.20 24.81 39.22
CA GLU A 19 -0.28 26.02 39.87
C GLU A 19 0.60 27.22 39.51
N GLN A 20 1.93 27.06 39.49
CA GLN A 20 2.87 28.08 39.00
C GLN A 20 2.55 28.49 37.56
N TRP A 21 2.29 27.51 36.68
CA TRP A 21 1.89 27.77 35.29
C TRP A 21 0.59 28.55 35.19
N ARG A 22 -0.42 28.21 36.00
CA ARG A 22 -1.72 28.89 36.00
C ARG A 22 -1.59 30.34 36.46
N ASN A 23 -0.75 30.58 37.45
CA ASN A 23 -0.47 31.91 37.97
C ASN A 23 0.29 32.77 36.94
N LEU A 24 1.26 32.20 36.22
CA LEU A 24 1.95 32.85 35.11
C LEU A 24 0.99 33.21 33.97
N VAL A 25 0.13 32.29 33.54
CA VAL A 25 -0.90 32.57 32.52
C VAL A 25 -1.83 33.70 32.97
N THR A 26 -2.21 33.70 34.25
CA THR A 26 -3.08 34.75 34.81
C THR A 26 -2.39 36.12 34.81
N ALA A 27 -1.11 36.20 35.18
CA ALA A 27 -0.32 37.43 35.09
C ALA A 27 -0.17 37.91 33.62
N ALA A 28 -0.02 36.97 32.67
CA ALA A 28 0.02 37.27 31.24
C ALA A 28 -1.23 37.99 30.75
N LEU A 29 -2.39 37.44 31.12
CA LEU A 29 -3.69 37.92 30.65
C LEU A 29 -4.07 39.27 31.28
N LEU A 30 -3.61 39.53 32.51
CA LEU A 30 -3.87 40.79 33.20
C LEU A 30 -2.83 41.89 32.89
N GLY A 31 -1.66 41.51 32.39
CA GLY A 31 -0.52 42.37 32.14
C GLY A 31 0.35 42.56 33.38
N THR A 32 1.68 42.50 33.20
CA THR A 32 2.64 42.56 34.32
C THR A 32 2.64 43.89 35.06
N ASP A 33 2.16 44.97 34.44
CA ASP A 33 2.04 46.29 35.09
C ASP A 33 0.89 46.34 36.10
N ARG A 34 -0.13 45.48 35.92
CA ARG A 34 -1.31 45.40 36.81
C ARG A 34 -1.20 44.28 37.83
N ARG A 35 -0.42 43.25 37.51
CA ARG A 35 -0.16 42.12 38.39
C ARG A 35 1.24 41.60 38.16
N ASP A 36 2.08 41.72 39.18
CA ASP A 36 3.41 41.12 39.14
C ASP A 36 3.31 39.60 38.93
N PRO A 37 4.20 39.01 38.10
CA PRO A 37 4.28 37.58 37.96
C PRO A 37 4.67 36.94 39.30
N PRO A 38 4.17 35.73 39.59
CA PRO A 38 4.59 35.01 40.80
C PRO A 38 6.11 34.81 40.78
N ASP A 39 6.73 34.85 41.95
CA ASP A 39 8.12 34.40 42.06
C ASP A 39 8.18 32.88 41.81
N ALA A 40 9.25 32.44 41.17
CA ALA A 40 9.53 31.02 41.01
C ALA A 40 10.25 30.51 42.25
N ASP A 41 10.05 29.22 42.57
CA ASP A 41 10.74 28.54 43.67
C ASP A 41 11.80 27.55 43.16
N GLY A 42 12.79 27.27 44.01
CA GLY A 42 13.75 26.18 43.80
C GLY A 42 14.63 26.33 42.54
N PRO A 43 14.98 25.24 41.84
CA PRO A 43 15.87 25.29 40.67
C PRO A 43 15.36 26.16 39.52
N LEU A 44 14.04 26.32 39.39
CA LEU A 44 13.44 27.25 38.41
C LEU A 44 13.72 28.71 38.77
N ALA A 45 13.73 29.06 40.07
CA ALA A 45 14.07 30.39 40.55
C ALA A 45 15.53 30.75 40.21
N GLN A 46 16.44 29.79 40.39
CA GLN A 46 17.86 29.97 40.06
C GLN A 46 18.05 30.19 38.56
N LEU A 47 17.44 29.34 37.72
CA LEU A 47 17.51 29.48 36.26
C LEU A 47 16.95 30.83 35.76
N VAL A 48 15.87 31.32 36.37
CA VAL A 48 15.25 32.60 36.03
C VAL A 48 16.09 33.78 36.50
N ALA A 49 16.67 33.69 37.70
CA ALA A 49 17.58 34.69 38.24
C ALA A 49 18.87 34.82 37.40
N ASP A 50 19.34 33.71 36.82
CA ASP A 50 20.54 33.68 35.98
C ASP A 50 20.29 34.23 34.56
N THR A 51 19.03 34.28 34.10
CA THR A 51 18.70 34.58 32.69
C THR A 51 17.93 35.89 32.48
N ALA A 52 17.26 36.46 33.48
CA ALA A 52 16.44 37.68 33.33
C ALA A 52 17.00 38.88 34.13
N ARG A 53 16.86 40.12 33.62
CA ARG A 53 17.08 41.33 34.41
C ARG A 53 15.81 41.68 35.22
N ALA A 54 15.92 42.67 36.10
CA ALA A 54 14.95 43.00 37.16
C ALA A 54 13.51 43.33 36.70
N ALA A 55 13.25 43.52 35.40
CA ALA A 55 11.92 43.89 34.91
C ALA A 55 10.91 42.73 35.04
N PRO A 56 9.68 42.97 35.53
CA PRO A 56 8.66 41.92 35.70
C PRO A 56 8.35 41.09 34.45
N SER A 57 8.27 41.71 33.27
CA SER A 57 7.97 41.04 32.00
C SER A 57 9.06 40.05 31.56
N GLU A 58 10.33 40.39 31.78
CA GLU A 58 11.47 39.51 31.44
C GLU A 58 11.52 38.29 32.36
N ARG A 59 11.32 38.48 33.68
CA ARG A 59 11.23 37.37 34.65
C ARG A 59 10.10 36.42 34.28
N MET A 60 8.95 36.97 33.89
CA MET A 60 7.80 36.18 33.48
C MET A 60 8.09 35.33 32.24
N LEU A 61 8.73 35.90 31.20
CA LEU A 61 9.09 35.15 29.98
C LEU A 61 10.10 34.04 30.27
N ALA A 62 11.12 34.30 31.10
CA ALA A 62 12.09 33.29 31.53
C ALA A 62 11.41 32.15 32.29
N GLN A 63 10.46 32.46 33.19
CA GLN A 63 9.69 31.45 33.91
C GLN A 63 8.80 30.60 32.98
N VAL A 64 8.14 31.22 32.00
CA VAL A 64 7.31 30.51 31.02
C VAL A 64 8.15 29.57 30.15
N ALA A 65 9.31 30.02 29.68
CA ALA A 65 10.24 29.21 28.89
C ALA A 65 10.76 28.01 29.70
N ALA A 66 11.18 28.23 30.94
CA ALA A 66 11.65 27.18 31.83
C ALA A 66 10.54 26.15 32.17
N CYS A 67 9.34 26.61 32.51
CA CYS A 67 8.20 25.72 32.77
C CYS A 67 7.83 24.89 31.53
N THR A 68 7.89 25.48 30.34
CA THR A 68 7.59 24.78 29.08
C THR A 68 8.66 23.73 28.77
N ALA A 69 9.94 24.06 28.98
CA ALA A 69 11.05 23.15 28.79
C ALA A 69 10.95 21.94 29.72
N VAL A 70 10.68 22.16 31.02
CA VAL A 70 10.53 21.07 31.99
C VAL A 70 9.32 20.19 31.66
N ARG A 71 8.17 20.79 31.29
CA ARG A 71 6.98 20.01 30.92
C ARG A 71 7.19 19.13 29.69
N ARG A 72 7.96 19.61 28.71
CA ARG A 72 8.32 18.83 27.52
C ARG A 72 9.39 17.78 27.81
N ALA A 73 10.39 18.13 28.61
CA ALA A 73 11.46 17.21 29.02
C ALA A 73 10.96 16.09 29.95
N ALA A 74 9.84 16.32 30.66
CA ALA A 74 9.17 15.31 31.48
C ALA A 74 8.30 14.34 30.67
N ILE A 75 8.13 14.55 29.36
CA ILE A 75 7.52 13.57 28.47
C ILE A 75 8.61 12.57 28.09
N LEU A 76 8.78 11.55 28.95
CA LEU A 76 9.59 10.39 28.61
C LEU A 76 8.85 9.56 27.55
N PRO A 77 9.55 8.99 26.55
CA PRO A 77 8.94 7.96 25.71
C PRO A 77 8.39 6.86 26.62
N GLY A 78 7.20 6.35 26.27
CA GLY A 78 6.63 5.21 26.96
C GLY A 78 7.60 4.02 26.96
N PRO A 79 7.37 3.02 27.82
CA PRO A 79 8.19 1.81 27.80
C PRO A 79 8.24 1.22 26.38
N PRO A 80 9.39 0.69 25.94
CA PRO A 80 9.50 0.09 24.62
C PRO A 80 8.46 -1.02 24.49
N VAL A 81 7.65 -0.94 23.44
CA VAL A 81 6.71 -1.99 23.09
C VAL A 81 7.50 -3.13 22.45
N ALA A 82 7.18 -4.38 22.81
CA ALA A 82 7.79 -5.55 22.18
C ALA A 82 7.56 -5.50 20.67
N LEU A 83 8.61 -5.74 19.90
CA LEU A 83 8.49 -5.85 18.45
C LEU A 83 7.65 -7.09 18.11
N THR A 84 6.76 -6.94 17.15
CA THR A 84 6.05 -8.08 16.57
C THR A 84 7.07 -9.05 15.97
N SER A 85 6.90 -10.34 16.20
CA SER A 85 7.70 -11.39 15.55
C SER A 85 7.62 -11.24 14.04
N ALA A 86 8.69 -11.55 13.31
CA ALA A 86 8.67 -11.60 11.85
C ALA A 86 7.89 -12.85 11.37
N PRO A 87 7.38 -12.85 10.12
CA PRO A 87 6.85 -14.07 9.50
C PRO A 87 7.94 -15.15 9.36
N ASP A 88 7.52 -16.40 9.21
CA ASP A 88 8.44 -17.49 8.87
C ASP A 88 9.12 -17.24 7.53
N THR A 89 10.32 -17.80 7.37
CA THR A 89 11.13 -17.60 6.17
C THR A 89 10.53 -18.37 4.98
N ASP A 90 10.43 -17.68 3.84
CA ASP A 90 10.09 -18.28 2.55
C ASP A 90 11.34 -18.28 1.66
N GLU A 91 11.78 -19.47 1.24
CA GLU A 91 12.99 -19.66 0.42
C GLU A 91 12.81 -19.23 -1.04
N ARG A 92 11.57 -19.04 -1.49
CA ARG A 92 11.29 -18.57 -2.86
C ARG A 92 11.86 -17.18 -3.08
N ARG A 93 12.30 -16.94 -4.32
CA ARG A 93 12.77 -15.63 -4.75
C ARG A 93 11.58 -14.67 -4.80
N GLU A 94 11.76 -13.47 -4.27
CA GLU A 94 10.79 -12.40 -4.48
C GLU A 94 10.73 -12.01 -5.96
N CYS A 95 9.53 -11.73 -6.47
CA CYS A 95 9.34 -11.30 -7.85
C CYS A 95 10.14 -10.03 -8.15
N VAL A 96 10.59 -9.90 -9.40
CA VAL A 96 11.37 -8.73 -9.84
C VAL A 96 10.55 -7.43 -9.72
N PRO A 97 11.17 -6.27 -9.45
CA PRO A 97 10.45 -5.00 -9.29
C PRO A 97 9.56 -4.64 -10.49
N ALA A 98 9.98 -4.98 -11.70
CA ALA A 98 9.18 -4.77 -12.92
C ALA A 98 7.83 -5.50 -12.86
N ALA A 99 7.80 -6.74 -12.34
CA ALA A 99 6.57 -7.50 -12.17
C ALA A 99 5.64 -6.85 -11.13
N THR A 100 6.20 -6.27 -10.05
CA THR A 100 5.42 -5.50 -9.07
C THR A 100 4.76 -4.28 -9.70
N GLU A 101 5.52 -3.47 -10.43
CA GLU A 101 4.98 -2.32 -11.17
C GLU A 101 3.91 -2.76 -12.18
N ARG A 102 4.12 -3.91 -12.83
CA ARG A 102 3.18 -4.50 -13.78
C ARG A 102 1.86 -4.86 -13.12
N TRP A 103 1.88 -5.42 -11.91
CA TRP A 103 0.66 -5.73 -11.16
C TRP A 103 -0.17 -4.48 -10.84
N HIS A 104 0.48 -3.38 -10.45
CA HIS A 104 -0.22 -2.10 -10.25
C HIS A 104 -0.89 -1.60 -11.53
N HIS A 105 -0.20 -1.71 -12.67
CA HIS A 105 -0.77 -1.34 -13.95
C HIS A 105 -1.94 -2.26 -14.34
N ILE A 106 -1.79 -3.58 -14.20
CA ILE A 106 -2.82 -4.58 -14.49
C ILE A 106 -4.08 -4.33 -13.66
N THR A 107 -3.94 -4.13 -12.36
CA THR A 107 -5.10 -3.93 -11.47
C THR A 107 -5.84 -2.62 -11.71
N THR A 108 -5.18 -1.64 -12.32
CA THR A 108 -5.77 -0.34 -12.67
C THR A 108 -6.39 -0.33 -14.07
N SER A 109 -5.71 -0.93 -15.06
CA SER A 109 -6.07 -0.82 -16.48
C SER A 109 -6.65 -2.11 -17.06
N TRP A 110 -6.15 -3.27 -16.62
CA TRP A 110 -6.30 -4.56 -17.30
C TRP A 110 -6.61 -5.72 -16.34
N GLY A 111 -7.60 -5.56 -15.47
CA GLY A 111 -7.94 -6.57 -14.45
C GLY A 111 -8.25 -7.98 -14.97
N VAL A 112 -8.49 -8.15 -16.27
CA VAL A 112 -8.62 -9.46 -16.94
C VAL A 112 -7.33 -10.30 -16.89
N LEU A 113 -6.16 -9.64 -16.81
CA LEU A 113 -4.84 -10.28 -16.76
C LEU A 113 -4.39 -10.61 -15.33
N GLU A 114 -5.10 -10.15 -14.31
CA GLU A 114 -4.69 -10.28 -12.90
C GLU A 114 -4.53 -11.74 -12.47
N ASP A 115 -5.47 -12.61 -12.88
CA ASP A 115 -5.38 -14.05 -12.60
C ASP A 115 -4.21 -14.71 -13.33
N GLU A 116 -3.96 -14.35 -14.59
CA GLU A 116 -2.85 -14.92 -15.38
C GLU A 116 -1.50 -14.49 -14.80
N TRP A 117 -1.37 -13.23 -14.40
CA TRP A 117 -0.17 -12.73 -13.73
C TRP A 117 0.10 -13.50 -12.43
N MET A 118 -0.92 -13.66 -11.58
CA MET A 118 -0.79 -14.37 -10.30
C MET A 118 -0.43 -15.84 -10.49
N LEU A 119 -1.08 -16.51 -11.45
CA LEU A 119 -0.79 -17.90 -11.78
C LEU A 119 0.60 -18.09 -12.38
N THR A 120 1.05 -17.18 -13.23
CA THR A 120 2.41 -17.21 -13.80
C THR A 120 3.46 -17.05 -12.70
N LEU A 121 3.24 -16.12 -11.77
CA LEU A 121 4.09 -15.91 -10.60
C LEU A 121 4.21 -17.19 -9.77
N ILE A 122 3.08 -17.80 -9.41
CA ILE A 122 3.03 -19.04 -8.62
C ILE A 122 3.70 -20.20 -9.37
N ALA A 123 3.37 -20.40 -10.65
CA ALA A 123 3.87 -21.51 -11.46
C ALA A 123 5.40 -21.46 -11.62
N ASN A 124 5.98 -20.27 -11.73
CA ASN A 124 7.42 -20.07 -11.84
C ASN A 124 8.14 -20.03 -10.47
N GLY A 125 7.43 -20.29 -9.37
CA GLY A 125 8.03 -20.40 -8.04
C GLY A 125 8.48 -19.06 -7.43
N TRP A 126 7.93 -17.95 -7.93
CA TRP A 126 8.16 -16.64 -7.35
C TRP A 126 7.35 -16.45 -6.07
N ARG A 127 7.84 -15.57 -5.19
CA ARG A 127 7.13 -15.03 -4.04
C ARG A 127 6.63 -13.63 -4.38
N LEU A 128 5.41 -13.33 -3.95
CA LEU A 128 4.84 -11.99 -4.08
C LEU A 128 5.69 -10.94 -3.33
N SER A 129 5.87 -9.76 -3.92
CA SER A 129 6.54 -8.64 -3.25
C SER A 129 5.83 -8.30 -1.93
N ALA A 130 6.61 -8.04 -0.88
CA ALA A 130 6.06 -7.75 0.45
C ALA A 130 5.09 -6.55 0.45
N GLU A 131 5.30 -5.58 -0.45
CA GLU A 131 4.44 -4.40 -0.59
C GLU A 131 3.07 -4.73 -1.22
N LEU A 132 2.99 -5.80 -2.00
CA LEU A 132 1.78 -6.22 -2.68
C LEU A 132 0.88 -7.09 -1.79
N VAL A 133 1.43 -7.77 -0.78
CA VAL A 133 0.66 -8.72 0.04
C VAL A 133 -0.57 -8.07 0.69
N PRO A 134 -0.47 -6.92 1.41
CA PRO A 134 -1.63 -6.33 2.08
C PRO A 134 -2.70 -5.88 1.07
N VAL A 135 -2.29 -5.27 -0.04
CA VAL A 135 -3.24 -4.75 -1.05
C VAL A 135 -3.90 -5.89 -1.82
N ALA A 136 -3.19 -6.97 -2.13
CA ALA A 136 -3.74 -8.14 -2.80
C ALA A 136 -4.73 -8.90 -1.90
N LEU A 137 -4.40 -9.12 -0.63
CA LEU A 137 -5.31 -9.72 0.36
C LEU A 137 -6.59 -8.90 0.50
N GLN A 138 -6.45 -7.59 0.70
CA GLN A 138 -7.59 -6.68 0.85
C GLN A 138 -8.49 -6.68 -0.39
N ARG A 139 -7.90 -6.65 -1.59
CA ARG A 139 -8.62 -6.62 -2.86
C ARG A 139 -9.45 -7.89 -3.10
N HIS A 140 -8.90 -9.05 -2.73
CA HIS A 140 -9.54 -10.35 -3.00
C HIS A 140 -10.29 -10.93 -1.82
N ARG A 141 -10.46 -10.20 -0.71
CA ARG A 141 -11.16 -10.69 0.49
C ARG A 141 -12.58 -11.23 0.27
N SER A 142 -13.25 -10.91 -0.84
CA SER A 142 -14.61 -11.41 -1.16
C SER A 142 -14.64 -12.54 -2.19
N ASP A 143 -13.47 -12.92 -2.71
CA ASP A 143 -13.28 -13.98 -3.70
C ASP A 143 -12.34 -15.05 -3.11
N PRO A 144 -12.88 -16.20 -2.68
CA PRO A 144 -12.08 -17.20 -1.97
C PRO A 144 -11.01 -17.85 -2.86
N VAL A 145 -11.25 -17.97 -4.18
CA VAL A 145 -10.26 -18.54 -5.11
C VAL A 145 -9.09 -17.57 -5.28
N ARG A 146 -9.38 -16.30 -5.56
CA ARG A 146 -8.33 -15.28 -5.72
C ARG A 146 -7.60 -15.01 -4.40
N HIS A 147 -8.31 -15.00 -3.27
CA HIS A 147 -7.69 -14.90 -1.95
C HIS A 147 -6.73 -16.06 -1.69
N ALA A 148 -7.15 -17.30 -1.98
CA ALA A 148 -6.28 -18.47 -1.86
C ALA A 148 -5.04 -18.38 -2.76
N ARG A 149 -5.15 -17.86 -3.99
CA ARG A 149 -3.98 -17.60 -4.84
C ARG A 149 -3.00 -16.61 -4.20
N VAL A 150 -3.50 -15.53 -3.57
CA VAL A 150 -2.64 -14.59 -2.82
C VAL A 150 -1.96 -15.29 -1.65
N MET A 151 -2.67 -16.14 -0.90
CA MET A 151 -2.09 -16.92 0.19
C MET A 151 -0.93 -17.79 -0.30
N VAL A 152 -1.11 -18.49 -1.42
CA VAL A 152 -0.06 -19.32 -2.04
C VAL A 152 1.13 -18.47 -2.52
N ALA A 153 0.86 -17.34 -3.18
CA ALA A 153 1.90 -16.46 -3.72
C ALA A 153 2.72 -15.75 -2.63
N ALA A 154 2.09 -15.35 -1.53
CA ALA A 154 2.73 -14.64 -0.43
C ALA A 154 3.35 -15.58 0.62
N GLY A 155 2.89 -16.83 0.70
CA GLY A 155 3.42 -17.82 1.64
C GLY A 155 3.17 -17.42 3.11
N PRO A 156 4.12 -17.70 4.02
CA PRO A 156 3.97 -17.42 5.46
C PRO A 156 3.70 -15.94 5.79
N ALA A 157 4.11 -15.02 4.91
CA ALA A 157 3.87 -13.59 5.10
C ALA A 157 2.38 -13.24 5.12
N ALA A 158 1.54 -13.95 4.35
CA ALA A 158 0.11 -13.69 4.33
C ALA A 158 -0.58 -14.19 5.61
N GLU A 159 -0.23 -15.38 6.08
CA GLU A 159 -0.76 -15.92 7.34
C GLU A 159 -0.40 -15.01 8.51
N TRP A 160 0.88 -14.65 8.60
CA TRP A 160 1.36 -13.70 9.61
C TRP A 160 0.63 -12.35 9.54
N LEU A 161 0.44 -11.77 8.34
CA LEU A 161 -0.28 -10.52 8.17
C LEU A 161 -1.75 -10.62 8.62
N ILE A 162 -2.42 -11.73 8.34
CA ILE A 162 -3.81 -11.97 8.77
C ILE A 162 -3.88 -12.14 10.29
N GLU A 163 -2.91 -12.79 10.93
CA GLU A 163 -2.83 -12.87 12.40
C GLU A 163 -2.70 -11.48 13.04
N GLN A 164 -1.91 -10.58 12.43
CA GLN A 164 -1.75 -9.21 12.91
C GLN A 164 -2.96 -8.32 12.56
N LEU A 165 -3.59 -8.55 11.40
CA LEU A 165 -4.69 -7.76 10.86
C LEU A 165 -5.81 -8.69 10.33
N PRO A 166 -6.69 -9.20 11.21
CA PRO A 166 -7.74 -10.17 10.83
C PRO A 166 -8.69 -9.70 9.73
N ASP A 167 -8.84 -8.38 9.54
CA ASP A 167 -9.66 -7.79 8.47
C ASP A 167 -9.18 -8.12 7.05
N LEU A 168 -7.94 -8.59 6.90
CA LEU A 168 -7.36 -9.08 5.64
C LEU A 168 -7.77 -10.52 5.29
N ALA A 169 -8.42 -11.24 6.22
CA ALA A 169 -8.90 -12.59 5.98
C ALA A 169 -10.02 -12.63 4.92
N CYS A 170 -10.18 -13.78 4.26
CA CYS A 170 -11.30 -14.01 3.36
C CYS A 170 -12.63 -13.91 4.12
N THR A 171 -13.56 -13.12 3.59
CA THR A 171 -14.89 -12.89 4.17
C THR A 171 -15.87 -14.04 3.89
N LYS A 172 -15.62 -14.83 2.85
CA LYS A 172 -16.42 -16.02 2.53
C LYS A 172 -15.75 -17.26 3.12
N GLN A 173 -16.48 -17.98 3.95
CA GLN A 173 -16.05 -19.28 4.47
C GLN A 173 -16.49 -20.40 3.53
N GLY A 174 -15.56 -21.28 3.18
CA GLY A 174 -15.81 -22.44 2.33
C GLY A 174 -14.49 -23.10 1.91
N SER A 175 -14.50 -24.40 1.65
CA SER A 175 -13.36 -25.08 1.04
C SER A 175 -13.19 -24.60 -0.40
N VAL A 176 -12.02 -24.09 -0.74
CA VAL A 176 -11.64 -23.80 -2.12
C VAL A 176 -11.16 -25.09 -2.76
N ASP A 177 -11.65 -25.39 -3.95
CA ASP A 177 -11.15 -26.49 -4.76
C ASP A 177 -9.67 -26.23 -5.13
N PRO A 178 -8.72 -27.11 -4.78
CA PRO A 178 -7.31 -26.95 -5.13
C PRO A 178 -7.07 -26.80 -6.63
N GLU A 179 -7.87 -27.44 -7.48
CA GLU A 179 -7.74 -27.35 -8.94
C GLU A 179 -8.08 -25.92 -9.42
N ALA A 180 -9.16 -25.35 -8.88
CA ALA A 180 -9.56 -23.97 -9.18
C ALA A 180 -8.51 -22.91 -8.81
N ILE A 181 -7.61 -23.20 -7.85
CA ILE A 181 -6.52 -22.29 -7.49
C ILE A 181 -5.54 -22.15 -8.66
N GLY A 182 -5.30 -23.23 -9.42
CA GLY A 182 -4.32 -23.28 -10.51
C GLY A 182 -4.85 -22.92 -11.90
N GLU A 183 -6.17 -22.78 -12.07
CA GLU A 183 -6.79 -22.62 -13.38
C GLU A 183 -7.25 -21.19 -13.69
N LEU A 184 -7.10 -20.77 -14.94
CA LEU A 184 -7.71 -19.54 -15.41
C LEU A 184 -9.22 -19.71 -15.55
N VAL A 185 -9.97 -18.68 -15.13
CA VAL A 185 -11.40 -18.64 -15.38
C VAL A 185 -11.65 -18.51 -16.88
N ASP A 186 -12.59 -19.29 -17.39
CA ASP A 186 -13.06 -19.17 -18.77
C ASP A 186 -13.63 -17.78 -19.03
N LEU A 187 -13.19 -17.17 -20.13
CA LEU A 187 -13.72 -15.89 -20.57
C LEU A 187 -14.69 -16.10 -21.74
N PRO A 188 -15.84 -15.39 -21.76
CA PRO A 188 -16.78 -15.51 -22.85
C PRO A 188 -16.15 -14.95 -24.13
N ILE A 189 -15.97 -15.82 -25.12
CA ILE A 189 -15.46 -15.50 -26.45
C ILE A 189 -16.49 -16.01 -27.47
N PRO A 190 -16.97 -15.16 -28.40
CA PRO A 190 -17.89 -15.59 -29.44
C PRO A 190 -17.34 -16.75 -30.28
N PRO A 191 -18.17 -17.72 -30.69
CA PRO A 191 -17.73 -18.90 -31.45
C PRO A 191 -16.90 -18.59 -32.70
N GLU A 192 -17.24 -17.50 -33.39
CA GLU A 192 -16.55 -17.02 -34.58
C GLU A 192 -15.10 -16.58 -34.32
N LEU A 193 -14.75 -16.23 -33.08
CA LEU A 193 -13.39 -15.84 -32.68
C LEU A 193 -12.60 -17.00 -32.03
N LEU A 194 -13.25 -18.11 -31.67
CA LEU A 194 -12.56 -19.22 -30.99
C LEU A 194 -11.43 -19.83 -31.83
N GLY A 195 -11.58 -19.84 -33.16
CA GLY A 195 -10.52 -20.30 -34.06
C GLY A 195 -9.22 -19.49 -33.98
N LEU A 196 -9.30 -18.23 -33.52
CA LEU A 196 -8.15 -17.35 -33.38
C LEU A 196 -7.32 -17.62 -32.12
N LEU A 197 -7.86 -18.32 -31.11
CA LEU A 197 -7.13 -18.60 -29.85
C LEU A 197 -5.84 -19.39 -30.06
N HIS A 198 -5.84 -20.26 -31.07
CA HIS A 198 -4.72 -21.13 -31.43
C HIS A 198 -4.07 -20.76 -32.77
N ALA A 199 -4.54 -19.69 -33.41
CA ALA A 199 -3.95 -19.22 -34.66
C ALA A 199 -2.59 -18.55 -34.41
N PRO A 200 -1.68 -18.54 -35.41
CA PRO A 200 -0.46 -17.75 -35.34
C PRO A 200 -0.77 -16.27 -35.08
N GLY A 201 0.11 -15.59 -34.33
CA GLY A 201 -0.08 -14.17 -33.96
C GLY A 201 -0.32 -13.25 -35.15
N GLU A 202 0.41 -13.46 -36.25
CA GLU A 202 0.24 -12.73 -37.51
C GLU A 202 -1.18 -12.88 -38.09
N GLN A 203 -1.75 -14.09 -38.02
CA GLN A 203 -3.11 -14.34 -38.51
C GLN A 203 -4.15 -13.67 -37.60
N VAL A 204 -3.97 -13.73 -36.28
CA VAL A 204 -4.85 -13.03 -35.32
C VAL A 204 -4.78 -11.52 -35.55
N GLY A 205 -3.57 -10.98 -35.64
CA GLY A 205 -3.32 -9.56 -35.91
C GLY A 205 -3.93 -9.10 -37.22
N ALA A 206 -3.72 -9.82 -38.32
CA ALA A 206 -4.31 -9.50 -39.62
C ALA A 206 -5.85 -9.53 -39.58
N THR A 207 -6.44 -10.52 -38.91
CA THR A 207 -7.91 -10.65 -38.81
C THR A 207 -8.50 -9.51 -37.98
N VAL A 208 -7.94 -9.24 -36.80
CA VAL A 208 -8.42 -8.19 -35.90
C VAL A 208 -8.18 -6.80 -36.51
N GLY A 209 -6.97 -6.54 -37.03
CA GLY A 209 -6.62 -5.27 -37.67
C GLY A 209 -7.53 -4.95 -38.86
N ALA A 210 -7.71 -5.90 -39.79
CA ALA A 210 -8.60 -5.71 -40.93
C ALA A 210 -10.06 -5.48 -40.50
N GLY A 211 -10.56 -6.23 -39.51
CA GLY A 211 -11.92 -6.02 -38.98
C GLY A 211 -12.10 -4.65 -38.33
N ILE A 212 -11.07 -4.11 -37.68
CA ILE A 212 -11.09 -2.75 -37.12
C ILE A 212 -11.13 -1.70 -38.24
N GLU A 213 -10.28 -1.83 -39.26
CA GLU A 213 -10.21 -0.89 -40.39
C GLU A 213 -11.49 -0.88 -41.23
N GLN A 214 -12.12 -2.05 -41.39
CA GLN A 214 -13.38 -2.22 -42.12
C GLN A 214 -14.60 -1.83 -41.28
N GLY A 215 -14.43 -1.52 -39.99
CA GLY A 215 -15.50 -1.15 -39.08
C GLY A 215 -16.35 -2.33 -38.59
N GLU A 216 -15.94 -3.57 -38.86
CA GLU A 216 -16.56 -4.78 -38.31
C GLU A 216 -16.34 -4.85 -36.79
N PHE A 217 -15.16 -4.44 -36.32
CA PHE A 217 -14.82 -4.33 -34.91
C PHE A 217 -14.79 -2.87 -34.44
N SER A 218 -15.89 -2.45 -33.81
CA SER A 218 -15.98 -1.17 -33.08
C SER A 218 -15.74 -1.32 -31.57
N HIS A 219 -15.74 -0.21 -30.84
CA HIS A 219 -15.64 -0.19 -29.37
C HIS A 219 -16.69 -1.06 -28.66
N ALA A 220 -17.83 -1.35 -29.29
CA ALA A 220 -18.83 -2.29 -28.75
C ALA A 220 -18.26 -3.71 -28.58
N HIS A 221 -17.29 -4.10 -29.42
CA HIS A 221 -16.62 -5.39 -29.38
C HIS A 221 -15.40 -5.42 -28.45
N ARG A 222 -15.08 -4.31 -27.78
CA ARG A 222 -13.88 -4.21 -26.92
C ARG A 222 -13.83 -5.36 -25.91
N ALA A 223 -14.93 -5.67 -25.24
CA ALA A 223 -14.94 -6.71 -24.20
C ALA A 223 -14.57 -8.10 -24.76
N VAL A 224 -15.11 -8.48 -25.91
CA VAL A 224 -14.82 -9.81 -26.51
C VAL A 224 -13.40 -9.89 -27.08
N LEU A 225 -12.89 -8.78 -27.64
CA LEU A 225 -11.51 -8.71 -28.13
C LEU A 225 -10.50 -8.72 -26.98
N VAL A 226 -10.80 -8.05 -25.86
CA VAL A 226 -10.00 -8.13 -24.63
C VAL A 226 -9.93 -9.58 -24.13
N ASN A 227 -11.06 -10.31 -24.12
CA ASN A 227 -11.08 -11.71 -23.72
C ASN A 227 -10.27 -12.60 -24.66
N LEU A 228 -10.37 -12.38 -25.98
CA LEU A 228 -9.57 -13.08 -26.98
C LEU A 228 -8.06 -12.89 -26.72
N ILE A 229 -7.62 -11.64 -26.56
CA ILE A 229 -6.20 -11.32 -26.32
C ILE A 229 -5.72 -11.90 -24.98
N ALA A 230 -6.56 -11.91 -23.96
CA ALA A 230 -6.26 -12.48 -22.65
C ALA A 230 -6.19 -14.02 -22.64
N ARG A 231 -6.62 -14.71 -23.72
CA ARG A 231 -6.65 -16.18 -23.80
C ARG A 231 -5.91 -16.77 -24.99
N MET A 232 -5.54 -15.96 -25.98
CA MET A 232 -4.73 -16.44 -27.09
C MET A 232 -3.36 -16.94 -26.63
N SER A 233 -2.71 -17.74 -27.47
CA SER A 233 -1.33 -18.20 -27.22
C SER A 233 -0.37 -17.02 -26.97
N PRO A 234 0.45 -17.05 -25.90
CA PRO A 234 1.48 -16.03 -25.64
C PRO A 234 2.46 -15.82 -26.81
N ALA A 235 2.78 -16.89 -27.54
CA ALA A 235 3.68 -16.84 -28.69
C ALA A 235 3.14 -15.96 -29.84
N GLY A 236 1.82 -15.70 -29.87
CA GLY A 236 1.19 -14.84 -30.87
C GLY A 236 1.16 -13.36 -30.50
N LEU A 237 1.52 -12.98 -29.27
CA LEU A 237 1.40 -11.58 -28.82
C LEU A 237 2.26 -10.60 -29.63
N PRO A 238 3.54 -10.89 -29.96
CA PRO A 238 4.36 -9.96 -30.74
C PRO A 238 3.75 -9.63 -32.10
N GLY A 239 3.31 -10.65 -32.86
CA GLY A 239 2.70 -10.44 -34.17
C GLY A 239 1.35 -9.71 -34.10
N LEU A 240 0.59 -9.88 -33.01
CA LEU A 240 -0.63 -9.09 -32.79
C LEU A 240 -0.31 -7.62 -32.51
N ILE A 241 0.68 -7.33 -31.65
CA ILE A 241 1.11 -5.96 -31.33
C ILE A 241 1.53 -5.25 -32.62
N ASP A 242 2.41 -5.87 -33.41
CA ASP A 242 2.88 -5.31 -34.67
C ASP A 242 1.71 -5.03 -35.64
N ALA A 243 0.73 -5.92 -35.73
CA ALA A 243 -0.43 -5.72 -36.61
C ALA A 243 -1.33 -4.56 -36.13
N LEU A 244 -1.58 -4.44 -34.83
CA LEU A 244 -2.41 -3.38 -34.26
C LEU A 244 -1.75 -2.00 -34.35
N ASP A 245 -0.43 -1.93 -34.21
CA ASP A 245 0.35 -0.70 -34.37
C ASP A 245 0.37 -0.20 -35.83
N ASN A 246 0.07 -1.08 -36.80
CA ASN A 246 -0.01 -0.75 -38.23
C ASN A 246 -1.42 -0.39 -38.72
N VAL A 247 -2.44 -0.43 -37.86
CA VAL A 247 -3.81 0.01 -38.22
C VAL A 247 -3.78 1.50 -38.59
N ASP A 248 -4.46 1.87 -39.69
CA ASP A 248 -4.48 3.28 -40.14
C ASP A 248 -4.90 4.23 -38.99
N PRO A 249 -4.06 5.19 -38.60
CA PRO A 249 -4.37 6.13 -37.52
C PRO A 249 -5.56 7.05 -37.84
N HIS A 250 -5.98 7.14 -39.10
CA HIS A 250 -7.17 7.88 -39.53
C HIS A 250 -8.44 7.02 -39.58
N SER A 251 -8.33 5.70 -39.35
CA SER A 251 -9.50 4.83 -39.26
C SER A 251 -10.35 5.19 -38.03
N SER A 252 -11.65 4.97 -38.12
CA SER A 252 -12.57 5.16 -36.99
C SER A 252 -12.29 4.19 -35.82
N GLY A 253 -11.53 3.13 -36.08
CA GLY A 253 -11.15 2.10 -35.12
C GLY A 253 -9.75 2.28 -34.49
N ALA A 254 -8.98 3.30 -34.87
CA ALA A 254 -7.61 3.52 -34.39
C ALA A 254 -7.50 3.56 -32.84
N GLY A 255 -8.47 4.19 -32.18
CA GLY A 255 -8.53 4.23 -30.72
C GLY A 255 -8.73 2.84 -30.09
N LEU A 256 -9.51 1.96 -30.72
CA LEU A 256 -9.66 0.58 -30.26
C LEU A 256 -8.36 -0.22 -30.49
N ALA A 257 -7.74 -0.08 -31.66
CA ALA A 257 -6.48 -0.75 -31.97
C ALA A 257 -5.38 -0.40 -30.95
N SER A 258 -5.19 0.88 -30.66
CA SER A 258 -4.21 1.34 -29.65
C SER A 258 -4.49 0.75 -28.26
N VAL A 259 -5.75 0.68 -27.84
CA VAL A 259 -6.15 0.10 -26.55
C VAL A 259 -5.90 -1.42 -26.50
N LEU A 260 -6.11 -2.13 -27.61
CA LEU A 260 -5.83 -3.57 -27.69
C LEU A 260 -4.32 -3.86 -27.78
N ALA A 261 -3.56 -3.00 -28.44
CA ALA A 261 -2.10 -3.08 -28.50
C ALA A 261 -1.49 -2.90 -27.11
N ASP A 262 -1.97 -1.93 -26.33
CA ASP A 262 -1.54 -1.73 -24.93
C ASP A 262 -1.81 -2.95 -24.04
N LEU A 263 -2.98 -3.59 -24.18
CA LEU A 263 -3.29 -4.84 -23.49
C LEU A 263 -2.33 -5.96 -23.90
N ALA A 264 -2.12 -6.16 -25.21
CA ALA A 264 -1.26 -7.22 -25.73
C ALA A 264 0.20 -7.02 -25.31
N LEU A 265 0.69 -5.78 -25.35
CA LEU A 265 2.02 -5.40 -24.89
C LEU A 265 2.18 -5.59 -23.38
N THR A 266 1.18 -5.21 -22.59
CA THR A 266 1.17 -5.44 -21.14
C THR A 266 1.25 -6.93 -20.82
N ARG A 267 0.43 -7.75 -21.49
CA ARG A 267 0.44 -9.21 -21.33
C ARG A 267 1.77 -9.82 -21.76
N HIS A 268 2.35 -9.36 -22.86
CA HIS A 268 3.64 -9.85 -23.33
C HIS A 268 4.76 -9.56 -22.32
N ARG A 269 4.86 -8.31 -21.86
CA ARG A 269 5.87 -7.89 -20.87
C ARG A 269 5.72 -8.63 -19.55
N MET A 270 4.50 -8.80 -19.05
CA MET A 270 4.29 -9.45 -17.77
C MET A 270 4.75 -10.93 -17.79
N LEU A 271 4.53 -11.62 -18.91
CA LEU A 271 4.95 -13.01 -19.08
C LEU A 271 6.47 -13.11 -19.22
N ASP A 272 7.09 -12.18 -19.95
CA ASP A 272 8.54 -12.08 -20.08
C ASP A 272 9.21 -11.82 -18.73
N GLU A 273 8.74 -10.81 -17.99
CA GLU A 273 9.23 -10.42 -16.65
C GLU A 273 9.20 -11.58 -15.63
N LEU A 274 8.22 -12.47 -15.71
CA LEU A 274 8.04 -13.59 -14.79
C LEU A 274 8.65 -14.91 -15.29
N SER A 275 9.16 -14.96 -16.52
CA SER A 275 9.74 -16.18 -17.11
C SER A 275 11.23 -16.40 -16.82
N VAL A 276 11.87 -15.43 -16.15
CA VAL A 276 13.33 -15.38 -15.88
C VAL A 276 13.76 -16.28 -14.73
#